data_AF-A0A7S2DZB2-F1
#
_entry.id   AF-A0A7S2DZB2-F1
#
_cell.length_a   1.000
_cell.length_b   1.000
_cell.length_c   1.000
_cell.angle_alpha   90.00
_cell.angle_beta   90.00
_cell.angle_gamma   90.00
#
_symmetry.space_group_name_H-M   'P 1'
#
loop_
_entity.id
_entity.type
_entity.pdbx_description
1 polymer ?
#
loop_
_entity_poly.entity_id
_entity_poly.type
_entity_poly.pdbx_seq_one_letter_code
_entity_poly.pdbx_strand_id
1 'polypeptide(L)'
;GNIKEEEFSLKFFESFDIVLNALDNVDARRHVNRVCLAAGVPLVESGTLGYIGQVRAIIKGKTQCYECEPPAAPKSYPVCTIRNHPDKPIHCITWAKELLFKKLF
;
A
#
# COMPACT_ATOMS: atom_id res chain seq x y z
N GLY A 1 6.86 14.64 5.48
CA GLY A 1 5.91 15.10 4.46
C GLY A 1 5.06 13.93 4.03
N ASN A 2 3.78 14.18 3.79
CA ASN A 2 2.86 13.21 3.23
C ASN A 2 2.74 13.46 1.72
N ILE A 3 3.10 12.48 0.89
CA ILE A 3 3.08 12.60 -0.58
C ILE A 3 1.68 12.88 -1.16
N LYS A 4 0.63 12.77 -0.33
CA LYS A 4 -0.75 13.07 -0.68
C LYS A 4 -1.15 14.54 -0.42
N GLU A 5 -0.23 15.36 0.07
CA GLU A 5 -0.43 16.81 0.25
C GLU A 5 -0.56 17.51 -1.12
N GLU A 6 -1.33 18.59 -1.18
CA GLU A 6 -1.66 19.28 -2.44
C GLU A 6 -0.45 19.90 -3.14
N GLU A 7 0.63 20.16 -2.40
CA GLU A 7 1.90 20.64 -2.97
C GLU A 7 2.49 19.66 -4.00
N PHE A 8 2.26 18.36 -3.82
CA PHE A 8 2.69 17.29 -4.71
C PHE A 8 1.69 17.06 -5.85
N SER A 9 1.34 18.16 -6.53
CA SER A 9 0.40 18.16 -7.64
C SER A 9 0.93 17.45 -8.89
N LEU A 10 0.06 17.22 -9.88
CA LEU A 10 0.45 16.61 -11.15
C LEU A 10 1.60 17.35 -11.85
N LYS A 11 1.63 18.70 -11.78
CA LYS A 11 2.71 19.53 -12.33
C LYS A 11 4.06 19.31 -11.64
N PHE A 12 4.03 19.02 -10.33
CA PHE A 12 5.24 18.66 -9.60
C PHE A 12 5.82 17.37 -10.20
N PHE A 13 4.98 16.36 -10.41
CA PHE A 13 5.43 15.08 -11.01
C PHE A 13 5.92 15.23 -12.45
N GLU A 14 5.27 16.05 -13.28
CA GLU A 14 5.70 16.33 -14.67
C GLU A 14 7.10 16.96 -14.77
N SER A 15 7.62 17.55 -13.68
CA SER A 15 8.96 18.14 -13.66
C SER A 15 10.09 17.11 -13.59
N PHE A 16 9.79 15.82 -13.39
CA PHE A 16 10.78 14.76 -13.27
C PHE A 16 10.80 13.84 -14.49
N ASP A 17 12.01 13.38 -14.85
CA ASP A 17 12.16 12.36 -15.90
C ASP A 17 11.76 10.97 -15.43
N ILE A 18 11.99 10.65 -14.14
CA ILE A 18 11.75 9.34 -13.53
C ILE A 18 11.38 9.55 -12.05
N VAL A 19 10.44 8.74 -11.55
CA VAL A 19 10.07 8.66 -10.12
C VAL A 19 10.49 7.31 -9.53
N LEU A 20 11.05 7.32 -8.32
CA LEU A 20 11.47 6.10 -7.61
C LEU A 20 10.63 5.93 -6.34
N ASN A 21 9.92 4.82 -6.21
CA ASN A 21 9.15 4.49 -5.01
C ASN A 21 10.02 3.76 -3.99
N ALA A 22 10.04 4.31 -2.77
CA ALA A 22 10.65 3.74 -1.56
C ALA A 22 9.67 3.80 -0.37
N LEU A 23 8.38 3.61 -0.66
CA LEU A 23 7.28 3.69 0.32
C LEU A 23 7.03 2.34 0.97
N ASP A 24 6.49 2.34 2.20
CA ASP A 24 6.16 1.14 2.98
C ASP A 24 4.65 0.85 3.05
N ASN A 25 3.80 1.80 2.63
CA ASN A 25 2.36 1.71 2.75
C ASN A 25 1.67 1.63 1.39
N VAL A 26 0.70 0.72 1.29
CA VAL A 26 -0.02 0.43 0.04
C VAL A 26 -0.75 1.65 -0.49
N ASP A 27 -1.33 2.48 0.38
CA ASP A 27 -2.16 3.60 -0.04
C ASP A 27 -1.34 4.72 -0.69
N ALA A 28 -0.18 5.07 -0.14
CA ALA A 28 0.73 6.03 -0.76
C ALA A 28 1.31 5.47 -2.08
N ARG A 29 1.67 4.17 -2.13
CA ARG A 29 2.12 3.55 -3.39
C ARG A 29 1.06 3.68 -4.49
N ARG A 30 -0.22 3.42 -4.16
CA ARG A 30 -1.35 3.60 -5.07
C ARG A 30 -1.52 5.06 -5.50
N HIS A 31 -1.39 6.00 -4.58
CA HIS A 31 -1.44 7.43 -4.90
C HIS A 31 -0.36 7.80 -5.92
N VAL A 32 0.91 7.49 -5.64
CA VAL A 32 2.03 7.80 -6.54
C VAL A 32 1.88 7.10 -7.89
N ASN A 33 1.43 5.84 -7.91
CA ASN A 33 1.13 5.12 -9.15
C ASN A 33 0.12 5.89 -10.01
N ARG A 34 -1.01 6.33 -9.44
CA ARG A 34 -2.02 7.09 -10.20
C ARG A 34 -1.50 8.43 -10.70
N VAL A 35 -0.74 9.15 -9.88
CA VAL A 35 -0.19 10.45 -10.29
C VAL A 35 0.86 10.29 -11.39
N CYS A 36 1.75 9.30 -11.30
CA CYS A 36 2.74 9.02 -12.35
C CYS A 36 2.08 8.60 -13.67
N LEU A 37 1.03 7.78 -13.61
CA LEU A 37 0.23 7.42 -14.79
C LEU A 37 -0.50 8.63 -15.38
N ALA A 38 -0.96 9.57 -14.55
CA ALA A 38 -1.61 10.79 -15.01
C ALA A 38 -0.59 11.74 -15.68
N ALA A 39 0.54 11.98 -15.03
CA ALA A 39 1.65 12.82 -15.51
C ALA A 39 2.41 12.22 -16.71
N GLY A 40 2.26 10.92 -16.97
CA GLY A 40 3.00 10.24 -18.04
C GLY A 40 4.48 9.98 -17.72
N VAL A 41 4.86 10.09 -16.45
CA VAL A 41 6.24 9.92 -15.98
C VAL A 41 6.48 8.46 -15.58
N PRO A 42 7.58 7.82 -16.05
CA PRO A 42 7.96 6.47 -15.62
C PRO A 42 8.18 6.37 -14.11
N LEU A 43 7.62 5.31 -13.50
CA LEU A 43 7.76 5.01 -12.08
C LEU A 43 8.51 3.70 -11.88
N VAL A 44 9.56 3.70 -11.05
CA VAL A 44 10.21 2.48 -10.57
C VAL A 44 9.65 2.13 -9.21
N GLU A 45 8.90 1.04 -9.14
CA GLU A 45 8.38 0.50 -7.89
C GLU A 45 9.36 -0.52 -7.31
N SER A 46 9.57 -0.44 -6.00
CA SER A 46 10.42 -1.38 -5.28
C SER A 46 9.78 -1.81 -3.96
N GLY A 47 10.15 -2.99 -3.48
CA GLY A 47 9.78 -3.43 -2.14
C GLY A 47 10.66 -4.57 -1.65
N THR A 48 10.73 -4.70 -0.33
CA THR A 48 11.55 -5.70 0.36
C THR A 48 10.74 -6.39 1.46
N LEU A 49 11.07 -7.65 1.72
CA LEU A 49 10.57 -8.45 2.83
C LEU A 49 11.69 -9.37 3.32
N GLY A 50 12.36 -8.98 4.41
CA GLY A 50 13.55 -9.69 4.89
C GLY A 50 14.67 -9.66 3.85
N TYR A 51 15.13 -10.84 3.43
CA TYR A 51 16.17 -11.00 2.39
C TYR A 51 15.63 -10.99 0.95
N ILE A 52 14.30 -10.94 0.77
CA ILE A 52 13.66 -10.96 -0.54
C ILE A 52 13.33 -9.53 -0.94
N GLY A 53 13.52 -9.20 -2.22
CA GLY A 53 13.09 -7.93 -2.76
C GLY A 53 12.70 -8.04 -4.23
N GLN A 54 11.97 -7.03 -4.69
CA GLN A 54 11.56 -6.91 -6.08
C GLN A 54 11.64 -5.47 -6.56
N VAL A 55 11.89 -5.30 -7.85
CA VAL A 55 11.87 -4.00 -8.54
C VAL A 55 11.10 -4.17 -9.85
N ARG A 56 10.26 -3.20 -10.20
CA ARG A 56 9.54 -3.17 -11.48
C ARG A 56 9.43 -1.75 -12.02
N ALA A 57 9.48 -1.61 -13.34
CA ALA A 57 9.22 -0.35 -14.02
C ALA A 57 7.76 -0.26 -14.49
N ILE A 58 7.09 0.82 -14.14
CA ILE A 58 5.71 1.16 -14.51
C ILE A 58 5.76 2.31 -15.52
N ILE A 59 5.33 2.01 -16.76
CA ILE A 59 5.32 2.95 -17.87
C ILE A 59 3.94 2.90 -18.51
N LYS A 60 3.26 4.04 -18.54
CA LYS A 60 1.90 4.18 -19.11
C LYS A 60 1.85 3.61 -20.53
N GLY A 61 0.94 2.66 -20.74
CA GLY A 61 0.71 2.02 -22.04
C GLY A 61 1.78 1.00 -22.48
N LYS A 62 2.83 0.75 -21.68
CA LYS A 62 3.88 -0.23 -22.00
C LYS A 62 3.99 -1.36 -20.99
N THR A 63 3.84 -1.09 -19.70
CA THR A 63 3.94 -2.11 -18.65
C THR A 63 2.73 -2.09 -17.72
N GLN A 64 2.58 -3.13 -16.91
CA GLN A 64 1.50 -3.20 -15.92
C GLN A 64 1.70 -2.16 -14.81
N CYS A 65 0.60 -1.54 -14.40
CA CYS A 65 0.55 -0.59 -13.31
C CYS A 65 0.62 -1.26 -11.93
N TYR A 66 0.82 -0.47 -10.88
CA TYR A 66 0.87 -1.00 -9.51
C TYR A 66 -0.42 -1.73 -9.11
N GLU A 67 -1.57 -1.21 -9.55
CA GLU A 67 -2.91 -1.68 -9.20
C GLU A 67 -3.47 -2.73 -10.17
N CYS A 68 -2.72 -3.06 -11.22
CA CYS A 68 -3.12 -4.03 -12.24
C CYS A 68 -3.10 -5.47 -11.70
N GLU A 69 -2.26 -5.71 -10.69
CA GLU A 69 -2.26 -6.92 -9.89
C GLU A 69 -2.58 -6.55 -8.43
N PRO A 70 -3.79 -6.86 -7.95
CA PRO A 70 -4.17 -6.50 -6.59
C PRO A 70 -3.32 -7.28 -5.58
N PRO A 71 -2.81 -6.61 -4.53
CA PRO A 71 -2.09 -7.31 -3.47
C PRO A 71 -3.05 -8.28 -2.75
N ALA A 72 -2.48 -9.34 -2.18
CA ALA A 72 -3.23 -10.29 -1.37
C ALA A 72 -4.05 -9.55 -0.29
N ALA A 73 -5.33 -9.89 -0.19
CA ALA A 73 -6.21 -9.29 0.80
C ALA A 73 -5.65 -9.55 2.21
N PRO A 74 -5.74 -8.56 3.13
CA PRO A 74 -5.35 -8.77 4.51
C PRO A 74 -6.17 -9.92 5.11
N LYS A 75 -5.52 -10.77 5.91
CA LYS A 75 -6.20 -11.89 6.58
C LYS A 75 -7.27 -11.33 7.52
N SER A 76 -8.52 -11.74 7.29
CA SER A 76 -9.65 -11.47 8.17
C SER A 76 -10.09 -12.74 8.88
N TYR A 77 -10.62 -12.59 10.09
CA TYR A 77 -11.09 -13.70 10.92
C TYR A 77 -12.57 -13.46 11.27
N PRO A 78 -13.41 -14.52 11.32
CA PRO A 78 -14.82 -14.36 11.68
C PRO A 78 -14.99 -13.75 13.07
N VAL A 79 -15.91 -12.78 13.21
CA VAL A 79 -16.13 -12.08 14.49
C VAL A 79 -16.52 -13.04 15.62
N CYS A 80 -17.24 -14.13 15.31
CA CYS A 80 -17.61 -15.15 16.28
C CYS A 80 -16.38 -15.90 16.84
N THR A 81 -15.38 -16.18 15.99
CA THR A 81 -14.09 -16.77 16.41
C THR A 81 -13.35 -15.81 17.32
N ILE A 82 -13.29 -14.53 16.95
CA ILE A 82 -12.57 -13.51 17.73
C ILE A 82 -13.25 -13.23 19.08
N ARG A 83 -14.57 -13.27 19.16
CA ARG A 83 -15.32 -12.96 20.39
C ARG A 83 -15.54 -14.14 21.33
N ASN A 84 -15.87 -15.30 20.78
CA ASN A 84 -16.43 -16.40 21.58
C ASN A 84 -15.53 -17.64 21.61
N HIS A 85 -14.82 -17.94 20.53
CA HIS A 85 -14.05 -19.20 20.40
C HIS A 85 -12.66 -18.97 19.77
N PRO A 86 -11.74 -18.26 20.44
CA PRO A 86 -10.39 -18.07 19.94
C PRO A 86 -9.55 -19.35 20.12
N ASP A 87 -9.13 -19.96 19.01
CA ASP A 87 -8.31 -21.19 18.96
C ASP A 87 -6.81 -20.93 18.67
N LYS A 88 -6.45 -19.75 18.15
CA LYS A 88 -5.07 -19.40 17.79
C LYS A 88 -4.61 -18.12 18.51
N PRO A 89 -3.32 -17.99 18.85
CA PRO A 89 -2.79 -16.77 19.48
C PRO A 89 -3.11 -15.48 18.72
N ILE A 90 -3.13 -15.55 17.37
CA ILE A 90 -3.47 -14.41 16.53
C ILE A 90 -4.90 -13.89 16.78
N HIS A 91 -5.85 -14.75 17.16
CA HIS A 91 -7.23 -14.35 17.43
C HIS A 91 -7.31 -13.48 18.69
N CYS A 92 -6.52 -13.77 19.72
CA CYS A 92 -6.42 -12.93 20.91
C CYS A 92 -5.81 -11.56 20.60
N ILE A 93 -4.78 -11.51 19.75
CA ILE A 93 -4.17 -10.26 19.28
C ILE A 93 -5.18 -9.43 18.48
N THR A 94 -5.91 -10.07 17.56
CA THR A 94 -6.97 -9.42 16.77
C THR A 94 -8.09 -8.90 17.68
N TRP A 95 -8.53 -9.66 18.69
CA TRP A 95 -9.53 -9.20 19.66
C TRP A 95 -9.06 -7.94 20.40
N ALA A 96 -7.84 -7.95 20.93
CA ALA A 96 -7.29 -6.83 21.68
C ALA A 96 -7.20 -5.56 20.82
N LYS A 97 -6.66 -5.69 19.60
CA LYS A 97 -6.46 -4.56 18.68
C LYS A 97 -7.76 -4.04 18.06
N GLU A 98 -8.62 -4.93 17.56
CA GLU A 98 -9.74 -4.52 16.71
C GLU A 98 -11.06 -4.35 17.48
N LEU A 99 -11.21 -4.95 18.66
CA LEU A 99 -12.42 -4.85 19.49
C LEU A 99 -12.18 -4.13 20.80
N LEU A 100 -11.21 -4.56 21.61
CA LEU A 100 -11.01 -3.98 22.94
C LEU A 100 -10.50 -2.54 22.84
N PHE A 101 -9.43 -2.31 22.09
CA PHE A 101 -8.80 -0.99 21.99
C PHE A 101 -9.76 0.06 21.47
N LYS A 102 -10.42 -0.20 20.33
CA LYS A 102 -11.43 0.70 19.73
C LYS A 102 -12.68 0.94 20.58
N LYS A 103 -12.93 0.09 21.59
CA LYS A 103 -14.06 0.26 22.51
C LYS A 103 -13.67 1.14 23.70
N LEU A 104 -12.41 1.15 24.08
CA LEU A 104 -11.90 1.90 25.22
C LEU A 104 -11.38 3.28 24.82
N PHE A 105 -10.90 3.43 23.59
CA PHE A 105 -10.30 4.65 23.03
C PHE A 105 -10.85 4.90 21.63
#